data_AF-A0A2K8T280-F1
#
_entry.id   AF-A0A2K8T280-F1
#
_cell.length_a   1.000
_cell.length_b   1.000
_cell.length_c   1.000
_cell.angle_alpha   90.00
_cell.angle_beta   90.00
_cell.angle_gamma   90.00
#
_symmetry.space_group_name_H-M   'P 1'
#
loop_
_entity.id
_entity.type
_entity.pdbx_description
1 polymer ?
#
loop_
_entity_poly.entity_id
_entity_poly.type
_entity_poly.pdbx_seq_one_letter_code
_entity_poly.pdbx_strand_id
1 'polypeptide(L)'
;MPTFEVLGLHFGISKTEANDTFHYWLEILRKVLPSSLLEQVEKHDSDYAIAIELLTEFQLIVDSMEQPRARPSEIRSKKVFFR
;
A
#
# COMPACT_ATOMS: atom_id res chain seq x y z
N MET A 1 5.54 6.31 -15.51
CA MET A 1 5.65 6.25 -14.04
C MET A 1 5.19 7.59 -13.48
N PRO A 2 4.20 7.65 -12.57
CA PRO A 2 3.90 8.88 -11.86
C PRO A 2 5.05 9.22 -10.91
N THR A 3 5.54 10.46 -10.94
CA THR A 3 6.58 10.95 -10.05
C THR A 3 6.01 11.06 -8.62
N PHE A 4 6.84 10.91 -7.56
CA PHE A 4 6.40 11.07 -6.16
C PHE A 4 5.71 12.42 -5.86
N GLU A 5 5.94 13.44 -6.69
CA GLU A 5 5.21 14.73 -6.65
C GLU A 5 3.72 14.57 -6.98
N VAL A 6 3.40 13.76 -7.98
CA VAL A 6 2.01 13.44 -8.36
C VAL A 6 1.32 12.64 -7.25
N LEU A 7 2.03 11.69 -6.64
CA LEU A 7 1.53 10.95 -5.47
C LEU A 7 1.28 11.87 -4.28
N GLY A 8 2.22 12.79 -4.01
CA GLY A 8 2.05 13.81 -2.97
C GLY A 8 0.80 14.66 -3.19
N LEU A 9 0.56 15.10 -4.42
CA LEU A 9 -0.65 15.86 -4.78
C LEU A 9 -1.94 15.04 -4.62
N HIS A 10 -1.96 13.78 -5.08
CA HIS A 10 -3.15 12.92 -4.99
C HIS A 10 -3.55 12.58 -3.55
N PHE A 11 -2.58 12.36 -2.68
CA PHE A 11 -2.82 11.91 -1.30
C PHE A 11 -2.72 13.03 -0.26
N GLY A 12 -2.39 14.26 -0.68
CA GLY A 12 -2.22 15.40 0.24
C GLY A 12 -1.02 15.25 1.17
N ILE A 13 0.02 14.55 0.73
CA ILE A 13 1.25 14.28 1.51
C ILE A 13 2.47 14.91 0.84
N SER A 14 3.55 15.08 1.60
CA SER A 14 4.79 15.60 1.02
C SER A 14 5.43 14.60 0.05
N LYS A 15 6.21 15.09 -0.92
CA LYS A 15 7.02 14.23 -1.82
C LYS A 15 7.91 13.26 -1.04
N THR A 16 8.52 13.75 0.04
CA THR A 16 9.36 12.98 0.96
C THR A 16 8.57 11.88 1.66
N GLU A 17 7.38 12.19 2.15
CA GLU A 17 6.52 11.21 2.82
C GLU A 17 5.98 10.14 1.85
N ALA A 18 5.62 10.53 0.62
CA ALA A 18 5.27 9.57 -0.44
C ALA A 18 6.44 8.64 -0.76
N ASN A 19 7.66 9.19 -0.83
CA ASN A 19 8.89 8.45 -1.08
C ASN A 19 9.21 7.45 0.04
N ASP A 20 9.21 7.91 1.29
CA ASP A 20 9.52 7.10 2.48
C ASP A 20 8.49 5.98 2.66
N THR A 21 7.21 6.30 2.47
CA THR A 21 6.12 5.31 2.55
C THR A 21 6.27 4.24 1.48
N PHE A 22 6.55 4.63 0.23
CA PHE A 22 6.73 3.67 -0.86
C PHE A 22 7.90 2.72 -0.59
N HIS A 23 9.06 3.24 -0.18
CA HIS A 23 10.24 2.41 0.07
C HIS A 23 10.06 1.49 1.28
N TYR A 24 9.39 1.97 2.34
CA TYR A 24 9.03 1.14 3.49
C TYR A 24 8.21 -0.09 3.07
N TRP A 25 7.16 0.11 2.27
CA TRP A 25 6.34 -1.00 1.78
C TRP A 25 7.08 -1.89 0.79
N LEU A 26 7.94 -1.32 -0.06
CA LEU A 26 8.74 -2.09 -1.02
C LEU A 26 9.66 -3.10 -0.32
N GLU A 27 10.28 -2.73 0.81
CA GLU A 27 11.09 -3.66 1.60
C GLU A 27 10.28 -4.82 2.17
N ILE A 28 9.05 -4.56 2.62
CA ILE A 28 8.14 -5.59 3.14
C ILE A 28 7.72 -6.52 2.00
N LEU A 29 7.29 -5.94 0.87
CA LEU A 29 6.85 -6.71 -0.29
C LEU A 29 7.98 -7.60 -0.83
N ARG A 30 9.23 -7.14 -0.86
CA ARG A 30 10.38 -7.97 -1.27
C ARG A 30 10.64 -9.17 -0.34
N LYS A 31 10.28 -9.07 0.94
CA LYS A 31 10.42 -10.19 1.89
C LYS A 31 9.28 -11.19 1.79
N VAL A 32 8.07 -10.68 1.52
CA VAL A 32 6.84 -11.49 1.48
C VAL A 32 6.61 -12.14 0.11
N LEU A 33 7.01 -11.47 -0.97
CA LEU A 33 6.89 -11.95 -2.35
C LEU A 33 8.24 -12.49 -2.82
N PRO A 34 8.44 -13.82 -2.83
CA PRO A 34 9.67 -14.40 -3.37
C PRO A 34 9.80 -14.08 -4.86
N SER A 35 11.03 -13.82 -5.31
CA SER A 35 11.33 -13.47 -6.71
C SER A 35 10.85 -14.55 -7.70
N SER A 36 10.82 -15.81 -7.28
CA SER A 36 10.27 -16.92 -8.06
C SER A 36 8.79 -16.77 -8.37
N LEU A 37 8.02 -16.12 -7.50
CA LEU A 37 6.59 -15.88 -7.69
C LEU A 37 6.35 -14.73 -8.68
N LEU A 38 7.19 -13.69 -8.64
CA LEU A 38 7.16 -12.63 -9.65
C LEU A 38 7.56 -13.15 -11.04
N GLU A 39 8.59 -13.99 -11.14
CA GLU A 39 8.98 -14.62 -12.41
C GLU A 39 7.91 -15.57 -12.96
N GLN A 40 7.15 -16.25 -12.10
CA GLN A 40 6.05 -17.11 -12.53
C GLN A 40 4.90 -16.30 -13.12
N VAL A 41 4.56 -15.19 -12.47
CA VAL A 41 3.52 -14.26 -12.94
C VAL A 41 3.93 -13.56 -14.24
N GLU A 42 5.20 -13.20 -14.40
CA GLU A 42 5.72 -12.58 -15.64
C GLU A 42 5.68 -13.52 -16.85
N LYS A 43 5.77 -14.84 -16.63
CA LYS A 43 5.73 -15.84 -17.71
C LYS A 43 4.32 -16.22 -18.16
N HIS A 44 3.30 -15.84 -17.39
CA HIS A 44 1.91 -16.22 -17.64
C HIS A 44 1.00 -14.99 -17.59
N ASP A 45 0.85 -14.31 -18.73
CA ASP A 45 -0.01 -13.13 -18.90
C ASP A 45 -1.47 -13.38 -18.44
N SER A 46 -1.98 -14.61 -18.60
CA SER A 46 -3.29 -15.02 -18.09
C SER A 46 -3.36 -15.00 -16.56
N ASP A 47 -2.28 -15.42 -15.91
CA ASP A 47 -2.20 -15.56 -14.46
C ASP A 47 -2.01 -14.20 -13.81
N TYR A 48 -1.40 -13.24 -14.51
CA TYR A 48 -1.35 -11.84 -14.12
C TYR A 48 -2.73 -11.20 -14.05
N ALA A 49 -3.58 -11.41 -15.07
CA ALA A 49 -4.95 -10.88 -15.07
C ALA A 49 -5.79 -11.44 -13.91
N ILE A 50 -5.66 -12.75 -13.65
CA ILE A 50 -6.32 -13.41 -12.52
C ILE A 50 -5.78 -12.88 -11.19
N ALA A 51 -4.47 -12.68 -11.06
CA ALA A 51 -3.88 -12.13 -9.84
C ALA A 51 -4.37 -10.70 -9.56
N ILE A 52 -4.52 -9.86 -10.59
CA ILE A 52 -5.08 -8.51 -10.47
C ILE A 52 -6.55 -8.57 -10.04
N GLU A 53 -7.35 -9.45 -10.63
CA GLU A 53 -8.75 -9.65 -10.27
C GLU A 53 -8.88 -10.08 -8.79
N LEU A 54 -8.09 -11.08 -8.38
CA LEU A 54 -8.06 -11.57 -7.00
C LEU A 54 -7.63 -10.48 -6.01
N LEU A 55 -6.56 -9.75 -6.31
CA LEU A 55 -6.07 -8.67 -5.45
C LEU A 55 -7.08 -7.51 -5.35
N THR A 56 -7.81 -7.22 -6.42
CA THR A 56 -8.87 -6.20 -6.43
C THR A 56 -10.06 -6.63 -5.60
N GLU A 57 -10.46 -7.91 -5.67
CA GLU A 57 -11.51 -8.47 -4.83
C GLU A 57 -11.11 -8.46 -3.35
N PHE A 58 -9.85 -8.81 -3.04
CA PHE A 58 -9.31 -8.70 -1.69
C PHE A 58 -9.31 -7.26 -1.18
N GLN A 59 -8.98 -6.28 -2.00
CA GLN A 59 -9.07 -4.86 -1.63
C GLN A 59 -10.51 -4.47 -1.30
N LEU A 60 -11.48 -4.84 -2.14
CA LEU A 60 -12.91 -4.56 -1.89
C LEU A 60 -13.41 -5.19 -0.59
N ILE A 61 -13.00 -6.43 -0.31
CA ILE A 61 -13.34 -7.12 0.95
C ILE A 61 -12.70 -6.39 2.14
N VAL A 62 -11.42 -6.02 2.05
CA VAL A 62 -10.72 -5.32 3.13
C VAL A 62 -11.36 -3.96 3.38
N ASP A 63 -11.66 -3.18 2.34
CA ASP A 63 -12.35 -1.88 2.44
C ASP A 63 -13.75 -2.03 3.06
N SER A 64 -14.48 -3.12 2.73
CA SER A 64 -15.80 -3.40 3.33
C SER A 64 -15.74 -3.81 4.80
N MET A 65 -14.62 -4.40 5.22
CA MET A 65 -14.39 -4.91 6.58
C MET A 65 -13.50 -3.98 7.42
N GLU A 66 -13.04 -2.86 6.84
CA GLU A 66 -12.14 -1.94 7.51
C GLU A 66 -12.90 -1.19 8.61
N GLN A 67 -12.84 -1.72 9.82
CA GLN A 67 -13.26 -0.97 11.00
C GLN A 67 -12.32 0.24 11.18
N PRO A 68 -12.85 1.41 11.58
CA PRO A 68 -12.04 2.59 11.84
C PRO A 68 -11.01 2.28 12.95
N ARG A 69 -9.77 2.03 12.54
CA ARG A 69 -8.63 1.86 13.45
C ARG A 69 -7.85 3.17 13.49
N ALA A 70 -7.48 3.59 14.70
CA ALA A 70 -6.67 4.78 14.88
C ALA A 70 -5.31 4.58 14.20
N ARG A 71 -5.04 5.36 13.15
CA ARG A 71 -3.74 5.33 12.47
C ARG A 71 -2.64 5.78 13.43
N PRO A 72 -1.40 5.29 13.33
CA PRO A 72 -0.31 5.73 14.22
C PRO A 72 -0.10 7.26 14.27
N SER A 73 -0.44 7.97 13.20
CA SER A 73 -0.51 9.44 13.15
C SER A 73 -1.58 10.03 14.08
N GLU A 74 -2.74 9.40 14.20
CA GLU A 74 -3.87 9.79 15.06
C GLU A 74 -3.66 9.43 16.54
N ILE A 75 -2.79 8.46 16.84
CA ILE A 75 -2.39 8.14 18.23
C ILE A 75 -1.59 9.30 18.83
N ARG A 76 -0.79 10.01 18.01
CA ARG A 76 0.00 11.15 18.45
C ARG A 76 -0.85 12.36 18.80
N SER A 77 -1.94 12.61 18.06
CA SER A 77 -2.88 13.72 18.34
C SER A 77 -3.76 13.47 19.57
N LYS A 78 -4.09 12.20 19.89
CA LYS A 78 -4.90 11.85 21.08
C LYS A 78 -4.21 12.06 22.43
N LYS A 79 -2.88 12.16 22.50
CA LYS A 79 -2.15 12.44 23.75
C LYS A 79 -2.24 13.89 24.23
N VAL A 80 -2.72 14.82 23.39
CA VAL A 80 -2.73 16.25 23.72
C VAL A 80 -4.02 16.68 24.44
N PHE A 81 -5.05 15.82 24.50
CA PHE A 81 -6.39 16.20 25.01
C PHE A 81 -6.80 15.56 26.34
N PHE A 82 -5.87 14.89 27.04
CA PHE A 82 -6.05 14.53 28.44
C PHE A 82 -5.10 15.38 29.29
N ARG A 83 -5.54 16.59 29.64
CA ARG A 83 -4.97 17.41 30.71
C ARG A 83 -6.10 18.01 31.53
#